data_AF-A0A5R9CXL6-F1
#
_entry.id   AF-A0A5R9CXL6-F1
#
_cell.length_a   1.000
_cell.length_b   1.000
_cell.length_c   1.000
_cell.angle_alpha   90.00
_cell.angle_beta   90.00
_cell.angle_gamma   90.00
#
_symmetry.space_group_name_H-M   'P 1'
#
loop_
_entity.id
_entity.type
_entity.pdbx_description
1 polymer ?
#
loop_
_entity_poly.entity_id
_entity_poly.type
_entity_poly.pdbx_seq_one_letter_code
_entity_poly.pdbx_strand_id
1 'polypeptide(L)' 'MEKQDLASARRRMKSPNIKTRKRALQIIHDYKRHKKGLH' A
#
# COMPACT_ATOMS: atom_id res chain seq x y z
N MET A 1 -2.93 6.18 11.86
CA MET A 1 -2.31 6.36 10.52
C MET A 1 -3.01 5.55 9.41
N GLU A 2 -4.03 4.73 9.70
CA GLU A 2 -4.15 3.43 9.02
C GLU A 2 -5.18 3.26 7.87
N LYS A 3 -6.16 4.15 7.68
CA LYS A 3 -7.13 4.02 6.56
C LYS A 3 -6.82 4.89 5.35
N GLN A 4 -6.23 6.06 5.55
CA GLN A 4 -5.92 6.99 4.46
C GLN A 4 -4.76 6.49 3.58
N ASP A 5 -3.80 5.77 4.14
CA ASP A 5 -2.66 5.25 3.38
C ASP A 5 -3.05 4.13 2.42
N LEU A 6 -4.00 3.25 2.77
CA LEU A 6 -4.41 2.15 1.88
C LEU A 6 -5.20 2.66 0.66
N ALA A 7 -6.16 3.56 0.87
CA ALA A 7 -6.92 4.15 -0.24
C ALA A 7 -6.00 4.95 -1.19
N SER A 8 -5.05 5.69 -0.61
CA SER A 8 -4.04 6.44 -1.36
C SER A 8 -3.06 5.52 -2.09
N ALA A 9 -2.60 4.43 -1.46
CA ALA A 9 -1.75 3.42 -2.09
C ALA A 9 -2.46 2.76 -3.28
N ARG A 10 -3.75 2.43 -3.17
CA ARG A 10 -4.54 1.90 -4.30
C ARG A 10 -4.60 2.87 -5.49
N ARG A 11 -4.69 4.19 -5.24
CA ARG A 11 -4.60 5.19 -6.32
C ARG A 11 -3.19 5.27 -6.91
N ARG A 12 -2.16 5.27 -6.06
CA ARG A 12 -0.73 5.33 -6.45
C ARG A 12 -0.30 4.14 -7.33
N MET A 13 -0.97 2.99 -7.25
CA MET A 13 -0.74 1.85 -8.16
C MET A 13 -1.00 2.20 -9.63
N LYS A 14 -1.89 3.16 -9.92
CA LYS A 14 -2.19 3.63 -11.28
C LYS A 14 -1.19 4.67 -11.80
N SER A 15 -0.19 5.06 -11.00
CA SER A 15 0.81 6.04 -11.41
C SER A 15 1.76 5.46 -12.48
N PRO A 16 2.15 6.24 -13.50
CA PRO A 16 3.20 5.83 -14.44
C PRO A 16 4.58 5.74 -13.77
N ASN A 17 4.76 6.37 -12.59
CA ASN A 17 6.04 6.35 -11.88
C ASN A 17 6.25 5.01 -11.15
N ILE A 18 7.28 4.28 -11.57
CA ILE A 18 7.64 2.97 -11.00
C ILE A 18 7.97 3.04 -9.50
N LYS A 19 8.65 4.10 -9.01
CA LYS A 19 8.99 4.25 -7.59
C LYS A 19 7.72 4.41 -6.75
N THR A 20 6.76 5.18 -7.25
CA THR A 20 5.45 5.38 -6.63
C THR A 20 4.65 4.09 -6.57
N ARG A 21 4.64 3.30 -7.65
CA ARG A 21 3.98 1.99 -7.69
C ARG A 21 4.62 0.98 -6.73
N LYS A 22 5.95 0.94 -6.63
CA LYS A 22 6.68 0.08 -5.69
C LYS A 22 6.34 0.40 -4.23
N ARG A 23 6.34 1.68 -3.84
CA ARG A 23 5.92 2.10 -2.49
C ARG A 23 4.47 1.73 -2.20
N ALA A 24 3.57 1.92 -3.17
CA ALA A 24 2.17 1.53 -3.02
C ALA A 24 2.01 0.03 -2.78
N LEU A 25 2.77 -0.80 -3.51
CA LEU A 25 2.77 -2.24 -3.34
C LEU A 25 3.22 -2.64 -1.92
N GLN A 26 4.31 -2.05 -1.41
CA GLN A 26 4.81 -2.30 -0.06
C GLN A 26 3.74 -2.01 0.99
N ILE A 27 3.12 -0.82 0.94
CA ILE A 27 2.06 -0.40 1.88
C ILE A 27 0.87 -1.37 1.84
N ILE A 28 0.47 -1.83 0.64
CA ILE A 28 -0.62 -2.80 0.48
C ILE A 28 -0.24 -4.15 1.08
N HIS A 29 1.00 -4.61 0.90
CA HIS A 29 1.51 -5.86 1.45
C HIS A 29 1.59 -5.82 2.98
N ASP A 30 2.13 -4.75 3.54
CA ASP A 30 2.25 -4.56 4.98
C ASP A 30 0.87 -4.50 5.63
N TYR A 31 -0.07 -3.75 5.03
CA TYR A 31 -1.47 -3.73 5.47
C TYR A 31 -2.11 -5.13 5.46
N LYS A 32 -1.84 -5.93 4.42
CA LYS A 32 -2.36 -7.31 4.34
C LYS A 32 -1.75 -8.23 5.40
N ARG A 33 -0.46 -8.08 5.71
CA ARG A 33 0.23 -8.85 6.76
C ARG A 33 -0.33 -8.50 8.13
N HIS A 34 -0.43 -7.21 8.44
CA HIS A 34 -1.01 -6.73 9.68
C HIS A 34 -2.47 -7.16 9.86
N LYS A 35 -3.30 -7.07 8.80
CA LYS A 35 -4.69 -7.54 8.83
C LYS A 35 -4.83 -9.04 9.09
N LYS A 36 -3.84 -9.85 8.68
CA LYS A 36 -3.84 -11.31 8.91
C LYS A 36 -3.37 -11.71 10.32
N GLY A 37 -2.99 -10.75 11.17
CA GLY A 37 -2.40 -11.06 12.48
C GLY A 37 -1.03 -11.73 12.37
N LEU A 38 -0.40 -11.67 11.19
CA LEU A 38 0.99 -12.07 10.99
C LEU A 38 1.86 -10.91 11.47
N HIS A 39 2.03 -10.81 12.77
CA HIS A 39 2.98 -9.89 13.40
C HIS A 39 3.98 -10.70 14.22
#